data_AF-A0A182UAJ2-F1
#
_entry.id   AF-A0A182UAJ2-F1
#
_cell.length_a   1.000
_cell.length_b   1.000
_cell.length_c   1.000
_cell.angle_alpha   90.00
_cell.angle_beta   90.00
_cell.angle_gamma   90.00
#
_symmetry.space_group_name_H-M   'P 1'
#
loop_
_entity.id
_entity.type
_entity.pdbx_description
1 polymer ?
#
loop_
_entity_poly.entity_id
_entity_poly.type
_entity_poly.pdbx_seq_one_letter_code
_entity_poly.pdbx_strand_id
1 'polypeptide(L)'
;MKPTTSSIALLILVIVQCTLASPVPQFLTFRDGKFGVNFGGYHAEAGLGGLLTGNSAHGGLSASAGTPHGQQAGAGIGGLLGGNGNGVLGGFLGAFARSPGYY
;
A
#
# COMPACT_ATOMS: atom_id res chain seq x y z
N MET A 1 4.60 -31.85 -36.76
CA MET A 1 3.46 -31.06 -37.27
C MET A 1 3.88 -29.59 -37.27
N LYS A 2 3.66 -28.84 -38.36
CA LYS A 2 4.06 -27.42 -38.44
C LYS A 2 2.96 -26.56 -37.83
N PRO A 3 3.28 -25.56 -36.99
CA PRO A 3 2.27 -24.67 -36.42
C PRO A 3 1.56 -23.91 -37.55
N THR A 4 0.24 -23.79 -37.44
CA THR A 4 -0.58 -23.05 -38.41
C THR A 4 -0.51 -21.55 -38.11
N THR A 5 -0.73 -20.71 -39.13
CA THR A 5 -0.74 -19.25 -38.99
C THR A 5 -1.69 -18.78 -37.88
N SER A 6 -2.83 -19.46 -37.70
CA SER A 6 -3.79 -19.18 -36.63
C SER A 6 -3.25 -19.49 -35.24
N SER A 7 -2.50 -20.59 -35.07
CA SER A 7 -1.86 -20.91 -33.79
C SER A 7 -0.77 -19.91 -33.41
N ILE A 8 -0.01 -19.41 -34.40
CA ILE A 8 1.01 -18.38 -34.19
C ILE A 8 0.36 -17.04 -33.80
N ALA A 9 -0.72 -16.65 -34.48
CA ALA A 9 -1.46 -15.43 -34.15
C ALA A 9 -2.07 -15.46 -32.74
N LEU A 10 -2.62 -16.60 -32.32
CA LEU A 10 -3.14 -16.79 -30.97
C LEU A 10 -2.04 -16.67 -29.92
N LEU A 11 -0.88 -17.29 -30.16
CA LEU A 11 0.27 -17.22 -29.26
C LEU A 11 0.76 -15.77 -29.09
N ILE A 12 0.88 -15.03 -30.18
CA ILE A 12 1.27 -13.61 -30.15
C ILE A 12 0.26 -12.80 -29.36
N LEU A 13 -1.04 -13.02 -29.58
CA LEU A 13 -2.11 -12.33 -28.84
C LEU A 13 -2.00 -12.61 -27.33
N VAL A 14 -1.81 -13.87 -26.93
CA VAL A 14 -1.65 -14.25 -25.52
C VAL A 14 -0.42 -13.56 -24.91
N ILE A 15 0.71 -13.54 -25.61
CA ILE A 15 1.93 -12.89 -25.13
C ILE A 15 1.72 -11.37 -24.94
N VAL A 16 1.05 -10.71 -25.89
CA VAL A 16 0.73 -9.27 -25.80
C VAL A 16 -0.19 -8.97 -24.61
N GLN A 17 -1.20 -9.80 -24.37
CA GLN A 17 -2.07 -9.62 -23.20
C GLN A 17 -1.29 -9.83 -21.89
N CYS A 18 -0.39 -10.82 -21.84
CA CYS A 18 0.46 -11.08 -20.67
C CYS A 18 1.44 -9.94 -20.37
N THR A 19 1.98 -9.23 -21.37
CA THR A 19 2.93 -8.13 -21.15
C THR A 19 2.24 -6.83 -20.73
N LEU A 20 1.03 -6.56 -21.24
CA LEU A 20 0.24 -5.37 -20.87
C LEU A 20 -0.42 -5.49 -19.49
N ALA A 21 -0.61 -6.70 -18.98
CA ALA A 21 -1.20 -6.96 -17.67
C ALA A 21 -0.25 -6.76 -16.49
N SER A 22 1.03 -6.44 -16.72
CA SER A 22 1.97 -6.12 -15.64
C SER A 22 1.68 -4.71 -15.13
N PRO A 23 1.05 -4.52 -13.95
CA PRO A 23 0.90 -3.18 -13.39
C PRO A 23 2.29 -2.59 -13.17
N VAL A 24 2.54 -1.41 -13.73
CA VAL A 24 3.76 -0.65 -13.42
C VAL A 24 3.76 -0.42 -11.90
N PRO A 25 4.78 -0.88 -11.17
CA PRO A 25 4.82 -0.70 -9.73
C PRO A 25 4.83 0.81 -9.43
N GLN A 26 3.84 1.24 -8.66
CA GLN A 26 3.69 2.64 -8.28
C GLN A 26 4.76 2.97 -7.23
N PHE A 27 5.90 3.50 -7.67
CA PHE A 27 7.04 3.75 -6.78
C PHE A 27 6.75 4.74 -5.67
N LEU A 28 5.89 5.73 -5.93
CA LEU A 28 5.46 6.75 -4.99
C LEU A 28 3.94 6.83 -5.01
N THR A 29 3.32 6.94 -3.83
CA THR A 29 1.87 7.08 -3.68
C THR A 29 1.56 8.23 -2.74
N PHE A 30 0.61 9.07 -3.13
CA PHE A 30 0.00 10.06 -2.26
C PHE A 30 -1.50 9.81 -2.24
N ARG A 31 -2.01 9.32 -1.12
CA ARG A 31 -3.42 8.96 -0.97
C ARG A 31 -3.84 9.16 0.47
N ASP A 32 -5.02 9.74 0.67
CA ASP A 32 -5.63 9.88 2.00
C ASP A 32 -4.75 10.59 3.04
N GLY A 33 -3.94 11.57 2.61
CA GLY A 33 -3.02 12.29 3.50
C GLY A 33 -1.81 11.45 3.96
N LYS A 34 -1.54 10.34 3.25
CA LYS A 34 -0.36 9.49 3.41
C LYS A 34 0.52 9.56 2.18
N PHE A 35 1.82 9.53 2.43
CA PHE A 35 2.86 9.31 1.45
C PHE A 35 3.38 7.89 1.58
N GLY A 36 3.56 7.20 0.46
CA GLY A 36 4.11 5.86 0.44
C GLY A 36 5.08 5.65 -0.69
N VAL A 37 5.94 4.65 -0.52
CA VAL A 37 6.91 4.17 -1.50
C VAL A 37 6.72 2.67 -1.71
N ASN A 38 6.97 2.18 -2.93
CA ASN A 38 6.99 0.76 -3.24
C ASN A 38 8.14 0.43 -4.21
N PHE A 39 9.19 -0.21 -3.69
CA PHE A 39 10.37 -0.60 -4.47
C PHE A 39 10.54 -2.11 -4.43
N GLY A 40 10.29 -2.78 -5.56
CA GLY A 40 10.55 -4.21 -5.70
C GLY A 40 9.82 -5.09 -4.66
N GLY A 41 8.63 -4.67 -4.22
CA GLY A 41 7.82 -5.36 -3.21
C GLY A 41 8.08 -4.92 -1.76
N TYR A 42 9.14 -4.15 -1.50
CA TYR A 42 9.28 -3.40 -0.25
C TYR A 42 8.38 -2.18 -0.33
N HIS A 43 7.50 -2.02 0.65
CA HIS A 43 6.62 -0.86 0.69
C HIS A 43 6.70 -0.20 2.04
N ALA A 44 6.66 1.13 2.06
CA ALA A 44 6.54 1.89 3.29
C ALA A 44 5.55 3.03 3.08
N GLU A 45 4.75 3.33 4.09
CA GLU A 45 3.83 4.46 4.08
C GLU A 45 3.91 5.21 5.41
N ALA A 46 3.79 6.53 5.36
CA ALA A 46 3.64 7.37 6.52
C ALA A 46 2.70 8.53 6.20
N GLY A 47 1.89 8.95 7.16
CA GLY A 47 0.98 10.07 6.93
C GLY A 47 0.25 10.53 8.15
N LEU A 48 -0.40 11.68 7.99
CA LEU A 48 -1.22 12.32 9.01
C LEU A 48 -2.71 11.96 8.84
N GLY A 49 -3.06 11.28 7.74
CA GLY A 49 -4.41 10.76 7.51
C GLY A 49 -5.46 11.86 7.56
N GLY A 50 -6.50 11.61 8.36
CA GLY A 50 -7.60 12.51 8.66
C GLY A 50 -7.22 13.85 9.28
N LEU A 51 -6.01 14.00 9.84
CA LEU A 51 -5.52 15.30 10.29
C LEU A 51 -5.23 16.23 9.11
N LEU A 52 -4.70 15.67 8.01
CA LEU A 52 -4.38 16.44 6.81
C LEU A 52 -5.58 16.54 5.86
N THR A 53 -6.42 15.50 5.79
CA THR A 53 -7.60 15.49 4.89
C THR A 53 -8.85 16.08 5.53
N GLY A 54 -8.86 16.30 6.85
CA GLY A 54 -10.05 16.70 7.60
C GLY A 54 -11.09 15.60 7.79
N ASN A 55 -10.83 14.37 7.31
CA ASN A 55 -11.76 13.25 7.41
C ASN A 55 -11.21 12.14 8.31
N SER A 56 -11.84 11.94 9.48
CA SER A 56 -11.43 10.92 10.47
C SER A 56 -11.49 9.48 9.94
N ALA A 57 -12.25 9.21 8.88
CA ALA A 57 -12.26 7.90 8.22
C ALA A 57 -10.93 7.55 7.54
N HIS A 58 -10.07 8.55 7.27
CA HIS A 58 -8.77 8.36 6.61
C HIS A 58 -7.65 8.05 7.63
N GLY A 59 -8.02 7.74 8.88
CA GLY A 59 -7.09 7.38 9.96
C GLY A 59 -6.41 8.58 10.62
N GLY A 60 -5.46 8.32 11.52
CA GLY A 60 -4.64 9.35 12.15
C GLY A 60 -3.17 9.26 11.73
N LEU A 61 -2.26 9.80 12.55
CA LEU A 61 -0.82 9.73 12.32
C LEU A 61 -0.37 8.26 12.30
N SER A 62 0.22 7.79 11.21
CA SER A 62 0.66 6.40 11.12
C SER A 62 1.85 6.26 10.20
N ALA A 63 2.73 5.31 10.50
CA ALA A 63 3.80 4.85 9.63
C ALA A 63 3.87 3.31 9.64
N SER A 64 4.15 2.71 8.49
CA SER A 64 4.25 1.25 8.30
C SER A 64 5.27 0.94 7.22
N ALA A 65 5.95 -0.20 7.34
CA ALA A 65 6.83 -0.75 6.33
C ALA A 65 6.67 -2.27 6.22
N GLY A 66 6.83 -2.80 5.03
CA GLY A 66 6.70 -4.23 4.73
C GLY A 66 7.71 -4.70 3.68
N THR A 67 7.97 -6.01 3.72
CA THR A 67 8.89 -6.69 2.79
C THR A 67 8.12 -7.53 1.79
N PRO A 68 8.73 -7.90 0.64
CA PRO A 68 8.11 -8.80 -0.33
C PRO A 68 7.74 -10.17 0.26
N HIS A 69 8.41 -10.55 1.35
CA HIS A 69 8.25 -11.84 2.01
C HIS A 69 7.14 -11.85 3.06
N GLY A 70 6.37 -10.77 3.18
CA GLY A 70 5.19 -10.71 4.07
C GLY A 70 5.47 -10.30 5.51
N GLN A 71 6.70 -9.90 5.83
CA GLN A 71 6.97 -9.21 7.10
C GLN A 71 6.42 -7.79 7.01
N GLN A 72 5.80 -7.32 8.07
CA GLN A 72 5.30 -5.94 8.14
C GLN A 72 5.37 -5.42 9.57
N ALA A 73 5.73 -4.17 9.73
CA ALA A 73 5.67 -3.48 11.00
C ALA A 73 5.14 -2.06 10.82
N GLY A 74 4.50 -1.53 11.85
CA GLY A 74 3.99 -0.18 11.82
C GLY A 74 3.57 0.32 13.18
N ALA A 75 3.39 1.62 13.28
CA ALA A 75 2.90 2.30 14.45
C ALA A 75 2.02 3.48 14.05
N GLY A 76 1.09 3.83 14.92
CA GLY A 76 0.24 4.98 14.69
C GLY A 76 -0.57 5.41 15.91
N ILE A 77 -1.08 6.63 15.77
CA ILE A 77 -2.02 7.31 16.66
C ILE A 77 -3.33 7.41 15.89
N GLY A 78 -4.30 6.56 16.20
CA GLY A 78 -5.65 6.61 15.63
C GLY A 78 -6.58 7.45 16.51
N GLY A 79 -7.54 8.16 15.93
CA GLY A 79 -8.50 8.99 16.66
C GLY A 79 -8.41 10.47 16.29
N LEU A 80 -9.37 11.26 16.78
CA LEU A 80 -9.51 12.68 16.46
C LEU A 80 -8.39 13.48 17.14
N LEU A 81 -7.27 13.71 16.45
CA LEU A 81 -6.22 14.62 16.94
C LEU A 81 -6.66 16.07 16.67
N GLY A 82 -7.45 16.62 17.60
CA GLY A 82 -7.95 18.01 17.50
C GLY A 82 -6.79 19.01 17.50
N GLY A 83 -6.62 19.73 16.40
CA GLY A 83 -5.55 20.73 16.19
C GLY A 83 -5.69 22.03 16.99
N ASN A 84 -6.38 22.03 18.14
CA ASN A 84 -6.52 23.23 18.96
C ASN A 84 -6.53 22.90 20.46
N GLY A 85 -5.36 23.04 21.09
CA GLY A 85 -5.19 23.55 22.45
C GLY A 85 -5.77 22.80 23.66
N ASN A 86 -6.61 21.78 23.50
CA ASN A 86 -7.17 21.01 24.61
C ASN A 86 -7.07 19.52 24.29
N GLY A 87 -5.88 18.98 24.57
CA GLY A 87 -5.55 17.59 24.29
C GLY A 87 -6.35 16.60 25.12
N VAL A 88 -6.40 15.37 24.57
CA VAL A 88 -6.81 14.10 25.19
C VAL A 88 -8.30 13.77 25.13
N LEU A 89 -8.89 13.59 23.94
CA LEU A 89 -10.09 12.74 23.82
C LEU A 89 -9.88 11.65 22.74
N GLY A 90 -9.41 10.46 23.15
CA GLY A 90 -9.65 9.20 22.41
C GLY A 90 -8.59 8.73 21.40
N GLY A 91 -7.34 9.18 21.50
CA GLY A 91 -6.26 8.69 20.65
C GLY A 91 -5.79 7.28 21.03
N PHE A 92 -5.96 6.28 20.16
CA PHE A 92 -5.38 4.94 20.33
C PHE A 92 -3.94 4.95 19.83
N LEU A 93 -2.98 4.64 20.70
CA LEU A 93 -1.58 4.42 20.33
C LEU A 93 -1.33 2.93 20.17
N GLY A 94 -0.80 2.53 19.02
CA GLY A 94 -0.51 1.14 18.75
C GLY A 94 0.72 0.97 17.88
N ALA A 95 1.44 -0.12 18.12
CA ALA A 95 2.47 -0.62 17.24
C ALA A 95 2.23 -2.11 17.00
N PHE A 96 2.58 -2.58 15.81
CA PHE A 96 2.50 -3.99 15.45
C PHE A 96 3.74 -4.41 14.67
N ALA A 97 4.08 -5.69 14.80
CA ALA A 97 5.03 -6.37 13.96
C ALA A 97 4.44 -7.75 13.63
N ARG A 98 4.50 -8.13 12.37
CA ARG A 98 3.96 -9.40 11.86
C ARG A 98 5.05 -10.12 11.06
N SER A 99 5.19 -11.41 11.34
CA SER A 99 6.01 -12.33 10.55
C SER A 99 5.19 -12.98 9.42
N PRO A 100 5.84 -13.52 8.38
CA PRO A 100 5.16 -14.26 7.33
C PRO A 100 4.45 -15.48 7.94
N GLY A 101 3.20 -15.70 7.57
CA GLY A 101 2.50 -16.93 7.93
C GLY A 101 2.97 -18.06 7.01
N TYR A 102 3.62 -19.08 7.56
CA TYR A 102 3.82 -20.34 6.86
C TYR A 102 2.54 -21.18 7.04
N TYR A 103 1.92 -21.59 5.94
CA TYR A 103 0.78 -22.53 5.91
C TYR A 103 1.27 -23.96 5.73
#